data_AF-A0A959JU37-F1
#
_entry.id   AF-A0A959JU37-F1
#
_cell.length_a   1.000
_cell.length_b   1.000
_cell.length_c   1.000
_cell.angle_alpha   90.00
_cell.angle_beta   90.00
_cell.angle_gamma   90.00
#
_symmetry.space_group_name_H-M   'P 1'
#
loop_
_entity.id
_entity.type
_entity.pdbx_description
1 polymer ?
#
loop_
_entity_poly.entity_id
_entity_poly.type
_entity_poly.pdbx_seq_one_letter_code
_entity_poly.pdbx_strand_id
1 'polypeptide(L)'
;MKKHYYLSVITIFTLITLQSGFAQIEFKLEYMEAEEVWGVFATPDTSINPSSNIIPGSGQVTVVLPNDYQVGEVVSYAGAWTFDARKNHPVENPERDYGSFGWNANFPRMVLEKGKETLLFTF
;
A
#
# COMPACT_ATOMS: atom_id res chain seq x y z
N MET A 1 -44.23 -33.78 43.59
CA MET A 1 -42.79 -33.62 43.29
C MET A 1 -42.64 -32.80 42.02
N LYS A 2 -42.18 -31.54 42.10
CA LYS A 2 -41.97 -30.65 40.95
C LYS A 2 -40.57 -30.93 40.36
N LYS A 3 -40.49 -31.27 39.07
CA LYS A 3 -39.21 -31.38 38.34
C LYS A 3 -38.83 -29.99 37.82
N HIS A 4 -37.65 -29.51 38.19
CA HIS A 4 -37.07 -28.30 37.63
C HIS A 4 -36.16 -28.69 36.47
N TYR A 5 -36.49 -28.22 35.27
CA TYR A 5 -35.65 -28.38 34.08
C TYR A 5 -34.70 -27.18 34.04
N TYR A 6 -33.41 -27.42 34.20
CA TYR A 6 -32.39 -26.39 34.01
C TYR A 6 -32.21 -26.19 32.51
N LEU A 7 -32.57 -25.00 32.03
CA LEU A 7 -32.32 -24.55 30.67
C LEU A 7 -30.83 -24.18 30.57
N SER A 8 -30.01 -25.08 30.02
CA SER A 8 -28.60 -24.81 29.77
C SER A 8 -28.45 -23.79 28.63
N VAL A 9 -28.07 -22.56 28.97
CA VAL A 9 -27.68 -21.53 28.00
C VAL A 9 -26.33 -21.92 27.41
N ILE A 10 -26.30 -22.29 26.13
CA ILE A 10 -25.05 -22.52 25.40
C ILE A 10 -24.51 -21.16 24.96
N THR A 11 -23.53 -20.64 25.68
CA THR A 11 -22.76 -19.47 25.27
C THR A 11 -21.79 -19.88 24.16
N ILE A 12 -22.07 -19.48 22.92
CA ILE A 12 -21.13 -19.60 21.80
C ILE A 12 -20.00 -18.60 22.05
N PHE A 13 -18.82 -19.13 22.42
CA PHE A 13 -17.58 -18.36 22.49
C PHE A 13 -17.06 -18.16 21.06
N THR A 14 -17.31 -16.98 20.48
CA THR A 14 -16.66 -16.58 19.23
C THR A 14 -15.19 -16.29 19.54
N LEU A 15 -14.30 -17.26 19.28
CA LEU A 15 -12.86 -17.03 19.26
C LEU A 15 -12.55 -16.06 18.11
N ILE A 16 -12.39 -14.78 18.42
CA ILE A 16 -11.77 -13.81 17.51
C ILE A 16 -10.29 -14.18 17.48
N THR A 17 -9.89 -15.03 16.53
CA THR A 17 -8.46 -15.23 16.27
C THR A 17 -7.89 -13.88 15.86
N LEU A 18 -6.92 -13.39 16.63
CA LEU A 18 -6.10 -12.23 16.31
C LEU A 18 -5.33 -12.54 15.01
N GLN A 19 -5.96 -12.28 13.87
CA GLN A 19 -5.24 -12.26 12.60
C GLN A 19 -4.46 -10.96 12.57
N SER A 20 -3.17 -11.05 12.85
CA SER A 20 -2.22 -9.98 12.52
C SER A 20 -2.23 -9.84 11.00
N GLY A 21 -2.96 -8.86 10.48
CA GLY A 21 -2.87 -8.48 9.07
C GLY A 21 -1.52 -7.79 8.86
N PHE A 22 -0.52 -8.53 8.40
CA PHE A 22 0.70 -7.93 7.90
C PHE A 22 0.45 -7.38 6.49
N ALA A 23 1.04 -6.23 6.18
CA ALA A 23 1.06 -5.72 4.82
C ALA A 23 1.84 -6.73 3.96
N GLN A 24 1.18 -7.29 2.94
CA GLN A 24 1.76 -8.33 2.10
C GLN A 24 2.65 -7.76 0.98
N ILE A 25 2.70 -6.44 0.87
CA ILE A 25 3.51 -5.69 -0.09
C ILE A 25 4.22 -4.59 0.70
N GLU A 26 5.53 -4.58 0.64
CA GLU A 26 6.39 -3.53 1.19
C GLU A 26 6.69 -2.49 0.12
N PHE A 27 6.75 -1.22 0.51
CA PHE A 27 7.13 -0.12 -0.38
C PHE A 27 8.48 0.47 0.01
N LYS A 28 9.28 0.82 -0.99
CA LYS A 28 10.56 1.50 -0.82
C LYS A 28 10.61 2.77 -1.67
N LEU A 29 11.11 3.85 -1.10
CA LEU A 29 11.45 5.09 -1.80
C LEU A 29 12.97 5.19 -1.89
N GLU A 30 13.51 5.35 -3.10
CA GLU A 30 14.96 5.38 -3.34
C GLU A 30 15.31 6.46 -4.36
N TYR A 31 16.40 7.20 -4.12
CA TYR A 31 16.90 8.21 -5.07
C TYR A 31 17.79 7.53 -6.11
N MET A 32 17.44 7.67 -7.39
CA MET A 32 18.15 7.07 -8.51
C MET A 32 19.15 8.08 -9.08
N GLU A 33 20.42 7.98 -8.67
CA GLU A 33 21.44 8.99 -8.98
C GLU A 33 21.70 9.20 -10.48
N ALA A 34 21.58 8.14 -11.31
CA ALA A 34 21.88 8.24 -12.73
C ALA A 34 20.82 9.03 -13.51
N GLU A 35 19.57 8.95 -13.07
CA GLU A 35 18.41 9.62 -13.66
C GLU A 35 17.99 10.88 -12.89
N GLU A 36 18.60 11.15 -11.74
CA GLU A 36 18.32 12.26 -10.82
C GLU A 36 16.85 12.34 -10.36
N VAL A 37 16.16 11.20 -10.23
CA VAL A 37 14.74 11.10 -9.85
C VAL A 37 14.52 10.20 -8.63
N TRP A 38 13.36 10.32 -7.98
CA TRP A 38 12.95 9.38 -6.94
C TRP A 38 12.19 8.21 -7.55
N GLY A 39 12.59 6.98 -7.22
CA GLY A 39 11.89 5.75 -7.58
C GLY A 39 11.05 5.20 -6.43
N VAL A 40 9.83 4.76 -6.75
CA VAL A 40 8.94 4.06 -5.81
C VAL A 40 8.85 2.59 -6.21
N PHE A 41 9.18 1.71 -5.28
CA PHE A 41 9.24 0.26 -5.50
C PHE A 41 8.21 -0.46 -4.64
N ALA A 42 7.75 -1.61 -5.12
CA ALA A 42 6.94 -2.56 -4.35
C ALA A 42 7.59 -3.95 -4.33
N THR A 43 7.54 -4.59 -3.16
CA THR A 43 8.07 -5.93 -2.94
C THR A 43 7.02 -6.78 -2.23
N PRO A 44 6.41 -7.76 -2.91
CA PRO A 44 5.56 -8.75 -2.24
C PRO A 44 6.37 -9.52 -1.20
N ASP A 45 5.84 -9.64 0.01
CA ASP A 45 6.45 -10.44 1.05
C ASP A 45 6.40 -11.94 0.72
N THR A 46 7.00 -12.76 1.60
CA THR A 46 7.02 -14.20 1.37
C THR A 46 5.70 -14.93 1.66
N SER A 47 4.69 -14.23 2.21
CA SER A 47 3.38 -14.78 2.55
C SER A 47 2.44 -14.86 1.35
N ILE A 48 2.68 -14.05 0.31
CA ILE A 48 1.92 -14.08 -0.94
C ILE A 48 2.74 -14.58 -2.12
N ASN A 49 2.02 -15.08 -3.13
CA ASN A 49 2.59 -15.44 -4.42
C ASN A 49 1.69 -14.85 -5.51
N PRO A 50 1.88 -13.57 -5.89
CA PRO A 50 1.06 -12.92 -6.90
C PRO A 50 1.09 -13.74 -8.20
N SER A 51 -0.09 -14.02 -8.75
CA SER A 51 -0.16 -14.66 -10.06
C SER A 51 0.31 -13.70 -11.15
N SER A 52 0.68 -14.20 -12.32
CA SER A 52 0.96 -13.32 -13.46
C SER A 52 -0.26 -12.51 -13.92
N ASN A 53 -1.48 -12.85 -13.48
CA ASN A 53 -2.74 -12.18 -13.83
C ASN A 53 -3.28 -11.35 -12.65
N ILE A 54 -2.44 -10.48 -12.11
CA ILE A 54 -2.85 -9.54 -11.06
C ILE A 54 -3.89 -8.58 -11.64
N ILE A 55 -5.01 -8.40 -10.93
CA ILE A 55 -6.01 -7.38 -11.22
C ILE A 55 -5.99 -6.42 -10.03
N PRO A 56 -5.21 -5.33 -10.08
CA PRO A 56 -5.25 -4.32 -9.04
C PRO A 56 -6.65 -3.69 -8.97
N GLY A 57 -7.23 -3.63 -7.78
CA GLY A 57 -8.53 -2.99 -7.55
C GLY A 57 -8.41 -1.48 -7.31
N SER A 58 -7.38 -1.09 -6.56
CA SER A 58 -6.98 0.29 -6.30
C SER A 58 -5.54 0.30 -5.75
N GLY A 59 -4.92 1.47 -5.72
CA GLY A 59 -3.61 1.66 -5.13
C GLY A 59 -3.36 3.13 -4.84
N GLN A 60 -2.67 3.40 -3.73
CA GLN A 60 -2.18 4.73 -3.41
C GLN A 60 -0.83 4.61 -2.69
N VAL A 61 0.12 5.45 -3.06
CA VAL A 61 1.37 5.64 -2.33
C VAL A 61 1.40 7.07 -1.82
N THR A 62 1.62 7.24 -0.52
CA THR A 62 1.84 8.56 0.07
C THR A 62 3.30 8.67 0.50
N VAL A 63 3.99 9.69 0.03
CA VAL A 63 5.38 9.99 0.38
C VAL A 63 5.42 11.25 1.26
N VAL A 64 6.41 11.29 2.14
CA VAL A 64 6.71 12.47 2.96
C VAL A 64 7.74 13.30 2.21
N LEU A 65 7.40 14.55 1.93
CA LEU A 65 8.21 15.48 1.15
C LEU A 65 8.72 16.62 2.04
N PRO A 66 9.86 17.24 1.69
CA PRO A 66 10.18 18.57 2.18
C PRO A 66 9.05 19.56 1.86
N ASN A 67 8.85 20.55 2.72
CA ASN A 67 7.91 21.64 2.44
C ASN A 67 8.25 22.29 1.09
N ASP A 68 7.20 22.56 0.32
CA ASP A 68 7.27 23.20 -1.00
C ASP A 68 8.08 22.42 -2.07
N TYR A 69 8.47 21.16 -1.81
CA TYR A 69 9.08 20.29 -2.81
C TYR A 69 8.20 20.19 -4.07
N GLN A 70 8.74 20.43 -5.26
CA GLN A 70 7.97 20.32 -6.49
C GLN A 70 8.11 18.91 -7.06
N VAL A 71 7.01 18.16 -7.11
CA VAL A 71 6.96 16.85 -7.76
C VAL A 71 7.10 17.04 -9.26
N GLY A 72 8.04 16.34 -9.89
CA GLY A 72 8.31 16.42 -11.31
C GLY A 72 7.33 15.61 -12.15
N GLU A 73 7.75 15.28 -13.36
CA GLU A 73 7.02 14.38 -14.24
C GLU A 73 6.95 12.97 -13.63
N VAL A 74 5.74 12.42 -13.53
CA VAL A 74 5.55 11.04 -13.07
C VAL A 74 5.67 10.08 -14.24
N VAL A 75 6.69 9.24 -14.23
CA VAL A 75 6.90 8.19 -15.25
C VAL A 75 6.53 6.83 -14.68
N SER A 76 5.58 6.16 -15.31
CA SER A 76 5.02 4.88 -14.85
C SER A 76 5.72 3.67 -15.49
N TYR A 77 6.18 2.72 -14.67
CA TYR A 77 6.84 1.48 -15.10
C TYR A 77 6.00 0.23 -14.83
N ALA A 78 5.22 0.21 -13.75
CA ALA A 78 4.31 -0.88 -13.40
C ALA A 78 2.98 -0.34 -12.83
N GLY A 79 1.93 -0.40 -13.65
CA GLY A 79 0.69 0.34 -13.44
C GLY A 79 0.83 1.81 -13.84
N ALA A 80 -0.28 2.45 -14.20
CA ALA A 80 -0.35 3.89 -14.40
C ALA A 80 -0.54 4.57 -13.05
N TRP A 81 0.39 5.47 -12.72
CA TRP A 81 0.38 6.26 -11.50
C TRP A 81 0.33 7.74 -11.84
N THR A 82 -0.37 8.52 -11.01
CA THR A 82 -0.40 9.98 -11.12
C THR A 82 -0.31 10.61 -9.75
N PHE A 83 0.38 11.74 -9.64
CA PHE A 83 0.30 12.59 -8.47
C PHE A 83 -1.10 13.20 -8.39
N ASP A 84 -1.88 12.80 -7.38
CA ASP A 84 -3.32 13.09 -7.31
C ASP A 84 -3.67 14.15 -6.25
N ALA A 85 -2.90 14.21 -5.17
CA ALA A 85 -3.16 15.10 -4.06
C ALA A 85 -1.89 15.51 -3.32
N ARG A 86 -1.97 16.67 -2.68
CA ARG A 86 -0.96 17.16 -1.75
C ARG A 86 -1.64 17.70 -0.50
N LYS A 87 -1.11 17.33 0.66
CA LYS A 87 -1.42 17.97 1.94
C LYS A 87 -0.21 18.77 2.38
N ASN A 88 -0.33 20.08 2.34
CA ASN A 88 0.73 20.96 2.82
C ASN A 88 0.68 21.05 4.35
N HIS A 89 1.85 20.95 4.98
CA HIS A 89 2.10 21.24 6.39
C HIS A 89 0.98 20.71 7.31
N PRO A 90 0.70 19.40 7.31
CA PRO A 90 -0.35 18.82 8.11
C PRO A 90 -0.07 19.05 9.60
N VAL A 91 -1.13 19.14 10.42
CA VAL A 91 -1.01 19.50 11.83
C VAL A 91 -0.17 18.50 12.63
N GLU A 92 -0.20 17.23 12.22
CA GLU A 92 0.60 16.15 12.79
C GLU A 92 2.08 16.17 12.37
N ASN A 93 2.43 16.89 11.30
CA ASN A 93 3.81 17.02 10.81
C ASN A 93 4.05 18.34 10.06
N PRO A 94 4.09 19.50 10.75
CA PRO A 94 4.11 20.82 10.10
C PRO A 94 5.37 21.12 9.27
N GLU A 95 6.45 20.36 9.49
CA GLU A 95 7.75 20.53 8.84
C GLU A 95 7.89 19.71 7.54
N ARG A 96 6.81 19.03 7.11
CA ARG A 96 6.76 18.21 5.91
C ARG A 96 5.46 18.42 5.15
N ASP A 97 5.47 18.07 3.88
CA ASP A 97 4.26 17.90 3.09
C ASP A 97 4.02 16.41 2.82
N TYR A 98 2.76 16.03 2.59
CA TYR A 98 2.42 14.69 2.11
C TYR A 98 1.99 14.76 0.66
N GLY A 99 2.68 13.99 -0.19
CA GLY A 99 2.35 13.83 -1.59
C GLY A 99 1.72 12.46 -1.82
N SER A 100 0.55 12.41 -2.45
CA SER A 100 -0.13 11.17 -2.78
C SER A 100 -0.05 10.89 -4.28
N PHE A 101 0.16 9.61 -4.59
CA PHE A 101 0.19 9.07 -5.93
C PHE A 101 -0.88 7.99 -6.03
N GLY A 102 -1.90 8.24 -6.84
CA GLY A 102 -2.99 7.31 -7.09
C GLY A 102 -2.67 6.38 -8.25
N TRP A 103 -3.02 5.11 -8.11
CA TRP A 103 -3.05 4.16 -9.21
C TRP A 103 -4.33 4.35 -10.04
N ASN A 104 -4.19 4.42 -11.36
CA ASN A 104 -5.31 4.67 -12.28
C ASN A 104 -5.67 3.46 -13.15
N ALA A 105 -4.67 2.73 -13.64
CA ALA A 105 -4.88 1.66 -14.62
C ALA A 105 -3.74 0.64 -14.61
N ASN A 106 -4.01 -0.58 -15.09
CA ASN A 106 -3.00 -1.62 -15.20
C ASN A 106 -2.22 -1.51 -16.52
N PHE A 107 -1.68 -0.32 -16.81
CA PHE A 107 -0.92 -0.03 -18.02
C PHE A 107 0.20 0.99 -17.74
N PRO A 108 1.50 0.64 -17.87
CA PRO A 108 2.03 -0.67 -18.25
C PRO A 108 1.58 -1.78 -17.30
N ARG A 109 1.50 -3.02 -17.80
CA ARG A 109 1.00 -4.14 -17.00
C ARG A 109 1.89 -4.34 -15.77
N MET A 110 1.30 -4.27 -14.58
CA MET A 110 1.97 -4.56 -13.33
C MET A 110 2.21 -6.06 -13.20
N VAL A 111 3.47 -6.43 -12.99
CA VAL A 111 3.89 -7.80 -12.68
C VAL A 111 4.67 -7.72 -11.38
N LEU A 112 4.09 -8.30 -10.32
CA LEU A 112 4.75 -8.43 -9.03
C LEU A 112 5.22 -9.87 -8.87
N GLU A 113 6.45 -10.04 -8.43
CA GLU A 113 7.04 -11.36 -8.17
C GLU A 113 7.39 -11.46 -6.69
N LYS A 114 7.18 -12.63 -6.11
CA LYS A 114 7.43 -12.89 -4.69
C LYS A 114 8.87 -12.52 -4.30
N GLY A 115 9.03 -11.64 -3.32
CA GLY A 115 10.33 -11.22 -2.78
C GLY A 115 11.20 -10.41 -3.75
N LYS A 116 10.66 -9.97 -4.88
CA LYS A 116 11.40 -9.19 -5.88
C LYS A 116 10.89 -7.76 -5.92
N GLU A 117 11.82 -6.82 -5.89
CA GLU A 117 11.51 -5.41 -6.04
C GLU A 117 11.00 -5.13 -7.46
N THR A 118 9.90 -4.40 -7.54
CA THR A 118 9.32 -3.93 -8.79
C THR A 118 9.25 -2.41 -8.76
N LEU A 119 9.93 -1.74 -9.69
CA LEU A 119 9.78 -0.29 -9.87
C LEU A 119 8.36 0.02 -10.36
N LEU A 120 7.63 0.83 -9.60
CA LEU A 120 6.28 1.24 -9.93
C LEU A 120 6.28 2.49 -10.80
N PHE A 121 6.90 3.56 -10.32
CA PHE A 121 6.99 4.85 -11.00
C PHE A 121 8.18 5.66 -10.47
N THR A 122 8.56 6.70 -11.21
CA THR A 122 9.53 7.74 -10.79
C THR A 122 8.90 9.12 -10.81
N PHE A 123 9.45 10.08 -10.06
CA PHE A 123 9.02 11.48 -10.01
C PHE A 123 10.09 12.46 -9.52
#